data_AF-L2G971-F1
#
_entry.id   AF-L2G971-F1
#
_cell.length_a   1.000
_cell.length_b   1.000
_cell.length_c   1.000
_cell.angle_alpha   90.00
_cell.angle_beta   90.00
_cell.angle_gamma   90.00
#
_symmetry.space_group_name_H-M   'P 1'
#
loop_
_entity.id
_entity.type
_entity.pdbx_description
1 polymer ?
#
loop_
_entity_poly.entity_id
_entity_poly.type
_entity_poly.pdbx_seq_one_letter_code
_entity_poly.pdbx_strand_id
1 'polypeptide(L)'
;MAVTIQIADHPARTWSQPRATTPDDVLRKACPRNGHEAYDWSPEPTPRDPRRRLTKRNVIQSSFSSEYLRKTHITPSQNGFLWAVYHAYSNHHHLHIRPEDIWFAILTQLSFYINASSESLRSLMVEHEGRKKLEIRALNIYNGVN
;
A
#
# COMPACT_ATOMS: atom_id res chain seq x y z
N MET A 1 -17.70 28.47 20.02
CA MET A 1 -18.78 27.47 20.12
C MET A 1 -18.16 26.16 20.56
N ALA A 2 -18.63 25.56 21.65
CA ALA A 2 -18.16 24.24 22.09
C ALA A 2 -18.91 23.17 21.29
N VAL A 3 -18.18 22.25 20.66
CA VAL A 3 -18.77 21.09 19.98
C VAL A 3 -18.85 19.96 20.99
N THR A 4 -20.07 19.59 21.40
CA THR A 4 -20.28 18.41 22.25
C THR A 4 -20.39 17.20 21.36
N ILE A 5 -19.44 16.27 21.46
CA ILE A 5 -19.50 14.98 20.77
C ILE A 5 -20.48 14.10 21.54
N GLN A 6 -21.60 13.74 20.91
CA GLN A 6 -22.53 12.76 21.49
C GLN A 6 -22.03 11.35 21.21
N ILE A 7 -22.03 10.52 22.26
CA ILE A 7 -21.68 9.10 22.16
C ILE A 7 -22.88 8.37 21.57
N ALA A 8 -22.64 7.42 20.67
CA ALA A 8 -23.71 6.62 20.11
C ALA A 8 -24.26 5.63 21.15
N ASP A 9 -25.59 5.59 21.29
CA ASP A 9 -26.30 4.73 22.26
C ASP A 9 -26.56 3.30 21.74
N HIS A 10 -25.85 2.87 20.70
CA HIS A 10 -26.05 1.58 20.06
C HIS A 10 -24.73 0.79 19.95
N PRO A 11 -24.78 -0.55 19.91
CA PRO A 11 -23.58 -1.36 19.77
C PRO A 11 -22.90 -1.13 18.41
N ALA A 12 -21.62 -1.51 18.34
CA ALA A 12 -20.86 -1.51 17.11
C ALA A 12 -21.52 -2.42 16.05
N ARG A 13 -21.54 -1.98 14.79
CA ARG A 13 -22.11 -2.79 13.70
C ARG A 13 -21.20 -3.98 13.39
N THR A 14 -21.75 -5.07 12.86
CA THR A 14 -20.93 -6.21 12.43
C THR A 14 -20.01 -5.82 11.25
N TRP A 15 -18.78 -6.33 11.25
CA TRP A 15 -17.86 -6.12 10.12
C TRP A 15 -18.35 -6.87 8.88
N SER A 16 -18.52 -6.16 7.76
CA SER A 16 -19.15 -6.71 6.54
C SER A 16 -18.17 -7.14 5.44
N GLN A 17 -16.93 -6.65 5.49
CA GLN A 17 -15.97 -6.90 4.42
C GLN A 17 -15.35 -8.30 4.54
N PRO A 18 -15.07 -8.98 3.41
CA PRO A 18 -14.53 -10.34 3.43
C PRO A 18 -13.12 -10.39 4.03
N ARG A 19 -12.80 -11.50 4.69
CA ARG A 19 -11.44 -11.82 5.12
C ARG A 19 -10.58 -12.25 3.93
N ALA A 20 -9.28 -12.01 4.02
CA ALA A 20 -8.29 -12.60 3.13
C ALA A 20 -8.06 -14.08 3.49
N THR A 21 -7.90 -14.92 2.47
CA THR A 21 -7.65 -16.36 2.64
C THR A 21 -6.21 -16.75 2.37
N THR A 22 -5.54 -16.06 1.44
CA THR A 22 -4.15 -16.33 1.06
C THR A 22 -3.31 -15.04 1.10
N PRO A 23 -1.98 -15.15 1.28
CA PRO A 23 -1.10 -13.98 1.27
C PRO A 23 -1.13 -13.20 -0.05
N ASP A 24 -1.20 -13.92 -1.18
CA ASP A 24 -1.37 -13.28 -2.49
C ASP A 24 -2.69 -12.53 -2.59
N ASP A 25 -3.76 -13.01 -1.97
CA ASP A 25 -5.03 -12.29 -1.91
C ASP A 25 -4.94 -11.01 -1.08
N VAL A 26 -4.19 -11.03 0.03
CA VAL A 26 -3.88 -9.82 0.81
C VAL A 26 -3.18 -8.78 -0.06
N LEU A 27 -2.09 -9.17 -0.72
CA LEU A 27 -1.29 -8.26 -1.54
C LEU A 27 -2.10 -7.72 -2.73
N ARG A 28 -2.82 -8.60 -3.42
CA ARG A 28 -3.57 -8.24 -4.63
C ARG A 28 -4.71 -7.27 -4.33
N LYS A 29 -5.43 -7.45 -3.23
CA LYS A 29 -6.55 -6.58 -2.84
C LYS A 29 -6.08 -5.28 -2.19
N ALA A 30 -4.99 -5.29 -1.42
CA ALA A 30 -4.44 -4.07 -0.83
C ALA A 30 -3.78 -3.15 -1.86
N CYS A 31 -3.20 -3.74 -2.91
CA CYS A 31 -2.50 -3.01 -3.97
C CYS A 31 -3.08 -3.35 -5.34
N PRO A 32 -4.30 -2.86 -5.66
CA PRO A 32 -4.91 -3.12 -6.96
C PRO A 32 -4.02 -2.55 -8.08
N ARG A 33 -3.92 -3.30 -9.18
CA ARG A 33 -3.03 -3.04 -10.32
C ARG A 33 -3.29 -1.67 -10.99
N ASN A 34 -4.46 -1.12 -10.72
CA ASN A 34 -5.10 -0.01 -11.37
C ASN A 34 -5.95 0.72 -10.33
N GLY A 35 -5.57 1.95 -9.92
CA GLY A 35 -6.41 2.78 -9.06
C GLY A 35 -7.80 3.09 -9.66
N HIS A 36 -7.99 2.74 -10.93
CA HIS A 36 -9.22 2.83 -11.70
C HIS A 36 -10.14 1.59 -11.57
N GLU A 37 -9.67 0.39 -11.18
CA GLU A 37 -10.59 -0.78 -11.14
C GLU A 37 -11.67 -0.72 -10.04
N ALA A 38 -11.51 0.14 -9.02
CA ALA A 38 -12.46 0.25 -7.91
C ALA A 38 -13.46 1.42 -8.05
N TYR A 39 -13.24 2.38 -8.96
CA TYR A 39 -14.08 3.57 -9.14
C TYR A 39 -14.22 4.05 -10.60
N ASP A 40 -13.89 3.22 -11.60
CA ASP A 40 -14.13 3.56 -13.00
C ASP A 40 -15.61 3.41 -13.37
N TRP A 41 -16.33 4.53 -13.35
CA TRP A 41 -17.68 4.68 -13.90
C TRP A 41 -17.66 5.05 -15.40
N SER A 42 -16.51 4.96 -16.08
CA SER A 42 -16.42 5.30 -17.49
C SER A 42 -16.78 4.09 -18.38
N PRO A 43 -17.69 4.24 -19.35
CA PRO A 43 -18.19 3.11 -20.14
C PRO A 43 -17.23 2.63 -21.25
N GLU A 44 -16.02 3.20 -21.38
CA GLU A 44 -15.09 2.84 -22.44
C GLU A 44 -13.71 2.38 -21.94
N PRO A 45 -13.25 1.18 -22.36
CA PRO A 45 -11.93 0.69 -22.04
C PRO A 45 -10.85 1.51 -22.78
N THR A 46 -10.13 2.35 -22.04
CA THR A 46 -8.97 3.06 -22.58
C THR A 46 -7.88 2.09 -23.08
N PRO A 47 -7.19 2.41 -24.19
CA PRO A 47 -6.18 1.52 -24.76
C PRO A 47 -5.08 1.17 -23.74
N ARG A 48 -4.91 -0.14 -23.49
CA ARG A 48 -3.93 -0.68 -22.54
C ARG A 48 -2.51 -0.31 -22.99
N ASP A 49 -1.81 0.52 -22.21
CA ASP A 49 -0.38 0.78 -22.39
C ASP A 49 0.41 -0.54 -22.32
N PRO A 50 1.10 -0.96 -23.41
CA PRO A 50 1.84 -2.22 -23.45
C PRO A 50 3.01 -2.27 -22.45
N ARG A 51 3.52 -1.12 -21.99
CA ARG A 51 4.63 -1.03 -21.01
C ARG A 51 4.20 -1.37 -19.59
N ARG A 52 2.90 -1.43 -19.31
CA ARG A 52 2.32 -1.79 -18.00
C ARG A 52 2.08 -3.30 -17.83
N ARG A 53 2.70 -4.16 -18.63
CA ARG A 53 2.78 -5.61 -18.34
C ARG A 53 3.73 -5.88 -17.17
N LEU A 54 3.35 -5.48 -15.95
CA LEU A 54 3.93 -6.12 -14.77
C LEU A 54 3.44 -7.57 -14.76
N THR A 55 4.39 -8.50 -14.78
CA THR A 55 4.19 -9.94 -14.58
C THR A 55 3.45 -10.18 -13.27
N LYS A 56 2.73 -11.32 -13.15
CA LYS A 56 2.04 -11.72 -11.91
C LYS A 56 2.99 -11.52 -10.72
N ARG A 57 2.60 -10.67 -9.75
CA ARG A 57 3.32 -10.53 -8.49
C ARG A 57 2.98 -11.76 -7.65
N ASN A 58 3.88 -12.71 -7.59
CA ASN A 58 3.77 -13.83 -6.65
C ASN A 58 4.45 -13.42 -5.36
N VAL A 59 3.83 -13.72 -4.24
CA VAL A 59 4.44 -13.51 -2.92
C VAL A 59 5.56 -14.54 -2.73
N ILE A 60 6.81 -14.09 -2.67
CA ILE A 60 7.97 -14.96 -2.41
C ILE A 60 8.01 -15.36 -0.93
N GLN A 61 7.71 -14.41 -0.05
CA GLN A 61 7.69 -14.60 1.39
C GLN A 61 6.64 -13.68 2.03
N SER A 62 5.97 -14.16 3.06
CA SER A 62 4.93 -13.43 3.80
C SER A 62 5.00 -13.73 5.28
N SER A 63 4.79 -12.71 6.11
CA SER A 63 4.53 -12.88 7.55
C SER A 63 3.11 -13.40 7.83
N PHE A 64 2.18 -13.20 6.89
CA PHE A 64 0.85 -13.81 6.93
C PHE A 64 0.96 -15.27 6.49
N SER A 65 0.92 -16.20 7.44
CA SER A 65 0.73 -17.62 7.12
C SER A 65 -0.73 -17.92 6.81
N SER A 66 -1.00 -18.93 5.98
CA SER A 66 -2.38 -19.35 5.68
C SER A 66 -3.14 -19.75 6.95
N GLU A 67 -2.46 -20.34 7.94
CA GLU A 67 -3.08 -20.66 9.23
C GLU A 67 -3.45 -19.40 10.03
N TYR A 68 -2.56 -18.41 10.08
CA TYR A 68 -2.80 -17.14 10.76
C TYR A 68 -3.98 -16.39 10.12
N LEU A 69 -4.06 -16.38 8.78
CA LEU A 69 -5.18 -15.79 8.04
C LEU A 69 -6.50 -16.53 8.25
N ARG A 70 -6.49 -17.82 8.61
CA ARG A 70 -7.70 -18.59 8.98
C ARG A 70 -8.13 -18.39 10.42
N LYS A 71 -7.22 -18.02 11.32
CA LYS A 71 -7.53 -17.68 12.72
C LYS A 71 -7.94 -16.21 12.91
N THR A 72 -7.39 -15.29 12.11
CA THR A 72 -7.60 -13.84 12.28
C THR A 72 -8.40 -13.21 11.14
N HIS A 73 -9.25 -12.23 11.43
CA HIS A 73 -10.05 -11.53 10.42
C HIS A 73 -9.27 -10.35 9.82
N ILE A 74 -8.50 -10.60 8.77
CA ILE A 74 -7.77 -9.54 8.05
C ILE A 74 -8.52 -9.18 6.77
N THR A 75 -8.90 -7.91 6.65
CA THR A 75 -9.49 -7.36 5.42
C THR A 75 -8.44 -6.51 4.70
N PRO A 76 -7.97 -6.93 3.51
CA PRO A 76 -7.08 -6.11 2.71
C PRO A 76 -7.86 -4.95 2.08
N SER A 77 -7.26 -3.76 2.06
CA SER A 77 -7.86 -2.56 1.47
C SER A 77 -6.78 -1.63 0.93
N GLN A 78 -7.06 -0.98 -0.20
CA GLN A 78 -6.22 0.11 -0.71
C GLN A 78 -6.30 1.27 0.28
N ASN A 79 -5.18 1.90 0.64
CA ASN A 79 -5.14 2.93 1.69
C ASN A 79 -5.74 2.43 3.02
N GLY A 80 -5.38 1.20 3.42
CA GLY A 80 -5.98 0.49 4.55
C GLY A 80 -6.00 1.28 5.87
N PHE A 81 -5.02 2.14 6.12
CA PHE A 81 -5.02 3.02 7.28
C PHE A 81 -6.22 3.98 7.29
N LEU A 82 -6.45 4.71 6.20
CA LEU A 82 -7.54 5.68 6.09
C LEU A 82 -8.91 4.99 6.17
N TRP A 83 -9.08 3.89 5.44
CA TRP A 83 -10.34 3.15 5.46
C TRP A 83 -10.61 2.48 6.81
N ALA A 84 -9.60 2.03 7.53
CA ALA A 84 -9.78 1.50 8.89
C ALA A 84 -10.33 2.58 9.84
N VAL A 85 -9.77 3.80 9.79
CA VAL A 85 -10.27 4.94 10.57
C VAL A 85 -11.71 5.27 10.17
N TYR A 86 -11.96 5.39 8.86
CA TYR A 86 -13.29 5.72 8.33
C TYR A 86 -14.35 4.68 8.74
N HIS A 87 -14.06 3.40 8.59
CA HIS A 87 -14.98 2.34 8.93
C HIS A 87 -15.21 2.25 10.43
N ALA A 88 -14.17 2.43 11.25
CA ALA A 88 -14.32 2.40 12.69
C ALA A 88 -15.18 3.56 13.18
N TYR A 89 -14.98 4.77 12.64
CA TYR A 89 -15.82 5.92 12.93
C TYR A 89 -17.27 5.70 12.49
N SER A 90 -17.48 5.30 11.23
CA SER A 90 -18.82 5.20 10.63
C SER A 90 -19.67 4.05 11.19
N ASN A 91 -19.03 2.99 11.69
CA ASN A 91 -19.70 1.79 12.21
C ASN A 91 -19.53 1.61 13.71
N HIS A 92 -18.98 2.61 14.39
CA HIS A 92 -18.76 2.64 15.84
C HIS A 92 -17.89 1.47 16.34
N HIS A 93 -16.89 1.06 15.55
CA HIS A 93 -15.91 0.07 15.99
C HIS A 93 -14.86 0.71 16.88
N HIS A 94 -14.31 -0.08 17.81
CA HIS A 94 -13.11 0.31 18.53
C HIS A 94 -11.93 0.38 17.56
N LEU A 95 -11.26 1.53 17.54
CA LEU A 95 -10.10 1.78 16.70
C LEU A 95 -8.83 1.69 17.54
N HIS A 96 -7.96 0.76 17.19
CA HIS A 96 -6.63 0.63 17.79
C HIS A 96 -5.57 0.82 16.71
N ILE A 97 -4.77 1.88 16.85
CA ILE A 97 -3.71 2.25 15.90
C ILE A 97 -2.38 2.10 16.62
N ARG A 98 -1.41 1.44 15.97
CA ARG A 98 -0.04 1.41 16.49
C ARG A 98 0.69 2.69 16.05
N PRO A 99 1.55 3.27 16.89
CA PRO A 99 2.31 4.48 16.51
C PRO A 99 3.07 4.33 15.19
N GLU A 100 3.56 3.13 14.88
CA GLU A 100 4.28 2.81 13.65
C GLU A 100 3.42 2.96 12.40
N ASP A 101 2.11 2.66 12.47
CA ASP A 101 1.18 2.80 11.33
C ASP A 101 1.06 4.27 10.89
N ILE A 102 1.13 5.20 11.85
CA ILE A 102 1.09 6.65 11.59
C ILE A 102 2.40 7.09 10.92
N TRP A 103 3.54 6.66 11.47
CA TRP A 103 4.84 6.99 10.89
C TRP A 103 4.98 6.46 9.46
N PHE A 104 4.55 5.23 9.20
CA PHE A 104 4.56 4.68 7.85
C PHE A 104 3.63 5.45 6.89
N ALA A 105 2.46 5.90 7.34
CA ALA A 105 1.58 6.73 6.52
C ALA A 105 2.25 8.06 6.13
N ILE A 106 2.88 8.75 7.09
CA ILE A 106 3.61 10.02 6.85
C ILE A 106 4.76 9.77 5.87
N LEU A 107 5.60 8.78 6.14
CA LEU A 107 6.78 8.48 5.32
C LEU A 107 6.40 8.06 3.90
N THR A 108 5.30 7.32 3.73
CA THR A 108 4.80 6.91 2.41
C THR A 108 4.39 8.12 1.60
N GLN A 109 3.59 9.03 2.18
CA GLN A 109 3.16 10.24 1.49
C GLN A 109 4.32 11.20 1.20
N LEU A 110 5.25 11.34 2.15
CA LEU A 110 6.46 12.13 1.98
C LEU A 110 7.33 11.58 0.84
N SER A 111 7.49 10.25 0.76
CA SER A 111 8.23 9.61 -0.33
C SER A 111 7.60 9.91 -1.69
N PHE A 112 6.27 9.84 -1.81
CA PHE A 112 5.59 10.21 -3.05
C PHE A 112 5.81 11.67 -3.43
N TYR A 113 5.76 12.57 -2.45
CA TYR A 113 6.04 13.99 -2.68
C TYR A 113 7.49 14.21 -3.15
N ILE A 114 8.46 13.62 -2.47
CA ILE A 114 9.87 13.70 -2.86
C ILE A 114 10.09 13.17 -4.28
N ASN A 115 9.47 12.04 -4.63
CA ASN A 115 9.60 11.47 -5.96
C ASN A 115 9.01 12.39 -7.04
N ALA A 116 7.87 13.03 -6.76
CA ALA A 116 7.23 13.97 -7.67
C ALA A 116 8.00 15.31 -7.81
N SER A 117 8.61 15.78 -6.71
CA SER A 117 9.32 17.07 -6.60
C SER A 117 10.85 16.90 -6.53
N SER A 118 11.35 15.82 -7.12
CA SER A 118 12.74 15.35 -6.93
C SER A 118 13.81 16.36 -7.34
N GLU A 119 13.54 17.22 -8.31
CA GLU A 119 14.50 18.24 -8.76
C GLU A 119 14.62 19.39 -7.75
N SER A 120 13.51 19.85 -7.18
CA SER A 120 13.50 20.95 -6.21
C SER A 120 14.11 20.58 -4.86
N LEU A 121 14.02 19.31 -4.48
CA LEU A 121 14.55 18.77 -3.22
C LEU A 121 15.91 18.10 -3.38
N ARG A 122 16.49 18.17 -4.59
CA ARG A 122 17.71 17.45 -4.96
C ARG A 122 18.91 17.83 -4.10
N SER A 123 19.09 19.13 -3.87
CA SER A 123 20.19 19.67 -3.05
C SER A 123 20.15 19.19 -1.60
N LEU A 124 18.98 18.79 -1.10
CA LEU A 124 18.82 18.23 0.25
C LEU A 124 19.18 16.74 0.32
N MET A 125 19.20 16.04 -0.81
CA MET A 125 19.33 14.59 -0.86
C MET A 125 20.63 14.10 -1.50
N VAL A 126 21.19 14.88 -2.43
CA VAL A 126 22.34 14.47 -3.23
C VAL A 126 23.26 15.67 -3.50
N GLU A 127 24.57 15.45 -3.41
CA GLU A 127 25.60 16.49 -3.57
C GLU A 127 25.85 16.92 -5.03
N HIS A 128 25.47 16.09 -6.01
CA HIS A 128 25.71 16.39 -7.43
C HIS A 128 24.51 17.09 -8.09
N GLU A 129 24.75 17.89 -9.13
CA GLU A 129 23.72 18.41 -10.02
C GLU A 129 23.38 17.39 -11.12
N GLY A 130 22.11 17.34 -11.54
CA GLY A 130 21.66 16.46 -12.62
C GLY A 130 21.88 14.94 -12.40
N ARG A 131 21.45 14.12 -13.35
CA ARG A 131 21.50 12.65 -13.21
C ARG A 131 22.92 12.13 -13.48
N LYS A 132 23.53 11.46 -12.50
CA LYS A 132 24.80 10.75 -12.69
C LYS A 132 24.52 9.33 -13.19
N LYS A 133 25.15 8.94 -14.29
CA LYS A 133 25.01 7.59 -14.86
C LYS A 133 25.79 6.61 -13.98
N LEU A 134 25.11 5.55 -13.52
CA LEU A 134 25.72 4.52 -12.69
C LEU A 134 26.16 3.38 -13.62
N GLU A 135 27.46 3.14 -13.72
CA GLU A 135 28.03 2.03 -14.50
C GLU A 135 28.30 0.86 -13.56
N ILE A 136 27.49 -0.20 -13.67
CA ILE A 136 27.72 -1.45 -12.95
C ILE A 136 28.62 -2.32 -13.82
N ARG A 137 29.90 -2.45 -13.45
CA ARG A 137 30.78 -3.46 -14.05
C ARG A 137 30.53 -4.79 -13.37
N ALA A 138 29.84 -5.68 -14.06
CA ALA A 138 29.78 -7.09 -13.65
C ALA A 138 31.14 -7.72 -13.91
N LEU A 139 31.92 -7.94 -12.84
CA LEU A 139 33.09 -8.81 -12.91
C LEU A 139 32.56 -10.25 -13.03
N ASN A 140 32.75 -10.87 -14.20
CA ASN A 140 32.53 -12.31 -14.37
C ASN A 140 33.50 -13.05 -13.45
N ILE A 141 33.00 -13.63 -12.37
CA ILE A 141 33.79 -14.45 -11.42
C ILE A 141 33.90 -15.91 -11.92
N TYR A 142 33.91 -16.13 -13.24
CA TYR A 142 34.13 -17.46 -13.83
C TYR A 142 35.49 -17.48 -14.52
N ASN A 143 36.56 -17.65 -13.74
CA ASN A 143 37.87 -18.02 -14.25
C ASN A 143 38.29 -19.37 -13.64
N GLY A 144 38.29 -20.40 -14.48
CA GLY A 144 39.33 -21.44 -14.55
C GLY A 144 39.44 -22.46 -13.43
N VAL A 145 38.69 -23.57 -13.54
CA VAL A 145 39.19 -24.91 -13.18
C VAL A 145 39.01 -25.80 -14.40
N ASN A 146 39.99 -25.76 -15.30
CA ASN A 146 40.58 -26.89 -16.03
C ASN A 146 41.66 -26.38 -16.98
#